data_AF-A0A6I3HNU9-F1
#
_entry.id   AF-A0A6I3HNU9-F1
#
_cell.length_a   1.000
_cell.length_b   1.000
_cell.length_c   1.000
_cell.angle_alpha   90.00
_cell.angle_beta   90.00
_cell.angle_gamma   90.00
#
_symmetry.space_group_name_H-M   'P 1'
#
loop_
_entity.id
_entity.type
_entity.pdbx_description
1 polymer ?
#
loop_
_entity_poly.entity_id
_entity_poly.type
_entity_poly.pdbx_seq_one_letter_code
_entity_poly.pdbx_strand_id
1 'polypeptide(L)' 'DDHRLAMAWSLVALRVSGIVLDEPNVISKSWPEWWEVRSSLLATPGH' A
#
# COMPACT_ATOMS: atom_id res chain seq x y z
N ASP A 1 -4.66 -13.20 -1.62
CA ASP A 1 -6.14 -13.13 -1.68
C ASP A 1 -6.89 -12.11 -0.79
N ASP A 2 -6.43 -11.76 0.41
CA ASP A 2 -7.10 -10.74 1.27
C ASP A 2 -6.57 -9.32 1.01
N HIS A 3 -7.46 -8.40 0.60
CA HIS A 3 -7.16 -6.99 0.33
C HIS A 3 -6.72 -6.22 1.58
N ARG A 4 -7.25 -6.56 2.75
CA ARG A 4 -6.94 -5.86 4.02
C ARG A 4 -5.54 -6.18 4.48
N LEU A 5 -5.14 -7.45 4.40
CA LEU A 5 -3.80 -7.88 4.75
C LEU A 5 -2.76 -7.25 3.80
N ALA A 6 -3.05 -7.21 2.50
CA ALA A 6 -2.20 -6.54 1.53
C ALA A 6 -2.07 -5.02 1.80
N MET A 7 -3.16 -4.32 2.15
CA MET A 7 -3.11 -2.91 2.56
C MET A 7 -2.23 -2.70 3.79
N ALA A 8 -2.42 -3.51 4.85
CA ALA A 8 -1.63 -3.42 6.06
C ALA A 8 -0.12 -3.62 5.80
N TRP A 9 0.25 -4.67 5.05
CA TRP A 9 1.65 -4.91 4.69
C TRP A 9 2.22 -3.82 3.80
N SER A 10 1.42 -3.21 2.92
CA SER A 10 1.85 -2.10 2.08
C SER A 10 2.26 -0.86 2.90
N LEU A 11 1.71 -0.69 4.11
CA LEU A 11 2.13 0.37 5.04
C LEU A 11 3.40 -0.02 5.80
N VAL A 12 3.51 -1.28 6.25
CA VAL A 12 4.72 -1.77 6.94
C VAL A 12 5.95 -1.69 6.03
N ALA A 13 5.79 -1.99 4.74
CA ALA A 13 6.84 -1.91 3.73
C ALA A 13 7.40 -0.49 3.53
N LEU A 14 6.70 0.57 3.96
CA LEU A 14 7.23 1.94 3.92
C LEU A 14 8.36 2.15 4.93
N ARG A 15 8.38 1.37 6.02
CA ARG A 15 9.34 1.55 7.12
C ARG A 15 10.41 0.48 7.18
N VAL A 16 10.08 -0.73 6.73
CA VAL A 16 10.95 -1.92 6.78
C VAL A 16 11.42 -2.25 5.37
N SER A 17 12.72 -2.10 5.14
CA SER A 17 13.35 -2.47 3.86
C SER A 17 13.30 -3.98 3.66
N GLY A 18 13.15 -4.40 2.40
CA GLY A 18 13.15 -5.82 2.01
C GLY A 18 11.79 -6.52 2.03
N ILE A 19 10.71 -5.83 2.41
CA ILE A 19 9.35 -6.38 2.28
C ILE A 19 8.86 -6.22 0.84
N VAL A 20 8.48 -7.35 0.22
CA VAL A 20 7.84 -7.41 -1.10
C VAL A 20 6.47 -8.03 -0.94
N LEU A 21 5.44 -7.40 -1.52
CA LEU A 21 4.10 -7.96 -1.56
C LEU A 21 3.99 -8.92 -2.75
N ASP A 22 3.51 -10.14 -2.50
CA ASP A 22 3.33 -11.18 -3.52
C ASP A 22 2.18 -10.83 -4.48
N GLU A 23 1.04 -10.37 -3.95
CA GLU A 23 -0.16 -10.04 -4.74
C GLU A 23 -0.66 -8.60 -4.49
N PRO A 24 0.06 -7.54 -4.88
CA PRO A 24 -0.36 -6.16 -4.60
C PRO A 24 -1.69 -5.77 -5.28
N ASN A 25 -2.04 -6.42 -6.39
CA ASN A 25 -3.27 -6.14 -7.14
C ASN A 25 -4.55 -6.58 -6.41
N VAL A 26 -4.43 -7.40 -5.37
CA VAL A 26 -5.59 -7.89 -4.61
C VAL A 26 -6.33 -6.77 -3.88
N ILE A 27 -5.64 -5.66 -3.59
CA ILE A 27 -6.20 -4.46 -2.96
C ILE A 27 -7.30 -3.84 -3.84
N SER A 28 -7.15 -3.91 -5.17
CA SER A 28 -8.11 -3.34 -6.12
C SER A 28 -9.49 -4.01 -6.08
N LYS A 29 -9.62 -5.18 -5.42
CA LYS A 29 -10.92 -5.82 -5.16
C LYS A 29 -11.82 -4.94 -4.28
N SER A 30 -11.24 -4.14 -3.38
CA SER A 30 -11.99 -3.27 -2.47
C SER A 30 -11.73 -1.78 -2.68
N TRP A 31 -10.50 -1.44 -3.07
CA TRP A 31 -10.06 -0.05 -3.19
C TRP A 31 -9.02 0.09 -4.32
N PRO A 32 -9.47 0.26 -5.57
CA PRO A 32 -8.58 0.35 -6.72
C PRO A 32 -7.63 1.55 -6.69
N GLU A 33 -8.05 2.67 -6.09
CA GLU A 33 -7.26 3.91 -6.00
C GLU A 33 -6.23 3.91 -4.87
N TRP A 34 -6.10 2.82 -4.10
CA TRP A 34 -5.22 2.74 -2.91
C TRP A 34 -3.80 3.23 -3.18
N TRP A 35 -3.18 2.78 -4.27
CA TRP A 35 -1.79 3.10 -4.58
C TRP A 35 -1.60 4.57 -4.94
N GLU A 36 -2.57 5.17 -5.63
CA GLU A 36 -2.58 6.59 -6.00
C GLU A 36 -2.71 7.47 -4.75
N VAL A 37 -3.70 7.16 -3.90
CA VAL A 37 -3.94 7.86 -2.63
C VAL A 37 -2.73 7.73 -1.71
N ARG A 38 -2.19 6.52 -1.55
CA ARG A 38 -1.00 6.31 -0.72
C ARG A 38 0.19 7.11 -1.25
N SER A 39 0.39 7.14 -2.56
CA SER A 39 1.47 7.91 -3.18
C SER A 39 1.27 9.42 -3.00
N SER A 40 0.05 9.94 -3.08
CA SER A 40 -0.23 11.36 -2.85
C SER A 40 -0.01 11.78 -1.39
N LEU A 41 -0.35 10.91 -0.43
CA LEU A 41 -0.07 11.11 0.99
C LEU A 41 1.44 11.18 1.26
N LEU A 42 2.22 10.32 0.60
CA LEU A 42 3.69 10.31 0.71
C LEU A 42 4.35 11.48 -0.03
N ALA A 43 3.71 12.01 -1.08
CA ALA A 43 4.20 13.13 -1.86
C ALA A 43 3.93 14.49 -1.20
N THR A 44 3.10 14.55 -0.16
CA THR A 44 2.83 15.80 0.57
C THR A 44 4.09 16.25 1.32
N PRO A 45 4.76 17.35 0.93
CA PRO A 45 5.90 17.87 1.67
C PRO A 45 5.35 18.66 2.85
N GLY A 46 5.40 18.08 4.04
CA GLY A 46 4.76 18.69 5.21
C GLY A 46 4.94 17.93 6.51
N HIS A 47 6.18 17.52 6.81
CA HIS A 47 6.75 17.59 8.16
C HIS A 47 8.27 17.71 8.08
#